data_AF-A0AAD7D4X4-F1
#
_entry.id   AF-A0AAD7D4X4-F1
#
_cell.length_a   1.000
_cell.length_b   1.000
_cell.length_c   1.000
_cell.angle_alpha   90.00
_cell.angle_beta   90.00
_cell.angle_gamma   90.00
#
_symmetry.space_group_name_H-M   'P 1'
#
loop_
_entity.id
_entity.type
_entity.pdbx_description
1 polymer ?
#
loop_
_entity_poly.entity_id
_entity_poly.type
_entity_poly.pdbx_seq_one_letter_code
_entity_poly.pdbx_strand_id
1 'polypeptide(L)'
;MADINRLDFTTSGDGTSHKHLNYESRFIDVNQKLLAVGLTQAPNHTSEEQLAGWQNIVDEMYEIYNASPLGKLHPEDPRSFFVKATGMMTDDSADQEKLRALFLALKQRMDREVRGDRALLHLTTPKLLDAIYDLTGQKIEARGGWQRGTRYRRLRGTVSTVLFMRSFVNATVKRCSINYPRWNKRRQISSLVAAAAQRLECAQRRC
;
A
#
# COMPACT_ATOMS: atom_id res chain seq x y z
N MET A 1 4.01 30.41 -5.44
CA MET A 1 3.82 29.48 -6.57
C MET A 1 2.64 28.60 -6.22
N ALA A 2 1.47 28.87 -6.80
CA ALA A 2 0.29 28.02 -6.62
C ALA A 2 0.53 26.71 -7.40
N ASP A 3 0.35 25.60 -6.71
CA ASP A 3 0.64 24.25 -7.18
C ASP A 3 -0.46 23.80 -8.15
N ILE A 4 -0.28 24.06 -9.44
CA ILE A 4 -1.24 23.76 -10.54
C ILE A 4 -1.50 22.25 -10.72
N ASN A 5 -0.80 21.37 -10.00
CA ASN A 5 -0.92 19.91 -10.12
C ASN A 5 -1.63 19.21 -8.97
N ARG A 6 -2.18 19.95 -7.99
CA ARG A 6 -3.00 19.34 -6.95
C ARG A 6 -4.45 19.31 -7.41
N LEU A 7 -4.78 18.35 -8.28
CA LEU A 7 -6.17 18.04 -8.61
C LEU A 7 -6.80 17.35 -7.40
N ASP A 8 -7.23 18.19 -6.47
CA ASP A 8 -7.97 17.82 -5.27
C ASP A 8 -9.42 17.55 -5.67
N PHE A 9 -10.02 16.48 -5.14
CA PHE A 9 -11.39 16.07 -5.45
C PHE A 9 -12.14 15.65 -4.20
N THR A 10 -13.46 15.76 -4.22
CA THR A 10 -14.31 15.35 -3.11
C THR A 10 -15.13 14.15 -3.52
N THR A 11 -15.15 13.10 -2.69
CA THR A 11 -15.94 11.90 -2.96
C THR A 11 -17.35 12.06 -2.41
N SER A 12 -18.33 11.41 -3.03
CA SER A 12 -19.66 11.27 -2.46
C SER A 12 -20.23 9.91 -2.86
N GLY A 13 -21.10 9.37 -2.02
CA GLY A 13 -21.76 8.11 -2.32
C GLY A 13 -23.01 7.96 -1.49
N ASP A 14 -23.94 7.17 -2.01
CA ASP A 14 -25.17 6.86 -1.32
C ASP A 14 -25.59 5.42 -1.59
N GLY A 15 -26.16 4.81 -0.56
CA GLY A 15 -26.73 3.46 -0.59
C GLY A 15 -28.19 3.53 -1.01
N THR A 16 -28.54 2.88 -2.11
CA THR A 16 -29.92 2.76 -2.59
C THR A 16 -30.35 1.31 -2.65
N SER A 17 -31.64 1.02 -2.53
CA SER A 17 -32.17 -0.34 -2.58
C SER A 17 -33.21 -0.47 -3.69
N HIS A 18 -33.07 -1.50 -4.53
CA HIS A 18 -34.04 -1.82 -5.57
C HIS A 18 -34.36 -3.32 -5.55
N LYS A 19 -35.65 -3.67 -5.43
CA LYS A 19 -36.14 -5.07 -5.43
C LYS A 19 -35.39 -5.98 -4.43
N HIS A 20 -35.25 -5.52 -3.18
CA HIS A 20 -34.54 -6.24 -2.11
C HIS A 20 -33.03 -6.45 -2.33
N LEU A 21 -32.46 -5.78 -3.33
CA LEU A 21 -31.02 -5.71 -3.54
C LEU A 21 -30.52 -4.33 -3.14
N ASN A 22 -29.41 -4.28 -2.43
CA ASN A 22 -28.75 -3.04 -2.05
C ASN A 22 -27.70 -2.69 -3.09
N TYR A 23 -27.59 -1.42 -3.42
CA TYR A 23 -26.65 -0.85 -4.36
C TYR A 23 -25.96 0.35 -3.74
N GLU A 24 -24.72 0.57 -4.13
CA GLU A 24 -23.95 1.74 -3.76
C GLU A 24 -23.58 2.51 -5.01
N SER A 25 -24.02 3.76 -5.04
CA SER A 25 -23.65 4.74 -6.06
C SER A 25 -22.48 5.57 -5.55
N ARG A 26 -21.50 5.84 -6.42
CA ARG A 26 -20.30 6.59 -6.07
C ARG A 26 -19.99 7.65 -7.10
N PHE A 27 -19.67 8.84 -6.62
CA PHE A 27 -19.37 10.00 -7.43
C PHE A 27 -18.13 10.73 -6.90
N ILE A 28 -17.49 11.46 -7.80
CA ILE A 28 -16.39 12.35 -7.49
C ILE A 28 -16.71 13.72 -8.06
N ASP A 29 -16.57 14.76 -7.25
CA ASP A 29 -16.55 16.14 -7.71
C ASP A 29 -15.11 16.58 -7.96
N VAL A 30 -14.81 16.87 -9.23
CA VAL A 30 -13.55 17.47 -9.67
C VAL A 30 -13.86 18.83 -10.28
N ASN A 31 -13.42 19.91 -9.64
CA ASN A 31 -13.61 21.28 -10.15
C ASN A 31 -15.07 21.59 -10.54
N GLN A 32 -16.04 21.27 -9.67
CA GLN A 32 -17.48 21.47 -9.88
C GLN A 32 -18.09 20.58 -10.97
N LYS A 33 -17.36 19.55 -11.40
CA LYS A 33 -17.85 18.54 -12.33
C LYS A 33 -18.04 17.23 -11.58
N LEU A 34 -19.30 16.82 -11.46
CA LEU A 34 -19.68 15.54 -10.90
C LEU A 34 -19.43 14.42 -11.92
N LEU A 35 -18.59 13.46 -11.55
CA LEU A 35 -18.26 12.28 -12.33
C LEU A 35 -18.81 11.05 -11.61
N ALA A 36 -19.55 10.20 -12.34
CA ALA A 36 -19.95 8.90 -11.84
C ALA A 36 -18.75 7.95 -11.86
N VAL A 37 -18.44 7.37 -10.70
CA VAL A 37 -17.37 6.37 -10.54
C VAL A 37 -17.92 4.99 -10.84
N GLY A 38 -19.11 4.68 -10.31
CA GLY A 38 -19.81 3.46 -10.62
C GLY A 38 -20.97 3.18 -9.69
N LEU A 39 -21.70 2.12 -10.04
CA LEU A 39 -22.83 1.57 -9.31
C LEU A 39 -22.55 0.09 -9.08
N THR A 40 -22.45 -0.32 -7.82
CA THR A 40 -22.15 -1.72 -7.47
C THR A 40 -23.21 -2.25 -6.53
N GLN A 41 -23.57 -3.52 -6.65
CA GLN A 41 -24.40 -4.17 -5.63
C GLN A 41 -23.60 -4.31 -4.33
N ALA A 42 -24.24 -4.01 -3.20
CA ALA A 42 -23.66 -4.18 -1.87
C ALA A 42 -24.49 -5.20 -1.07
N PRO A 43 -23.87 -5.97 -0.16
CA PRO A 43 -24.60 -6.90 0.70
C PRO A 43 -25.48 -6.14 1.72
N ASN A 44 -25.00 -5.00 2.22
CA ASN A 44 -25.70 -4.13 3.17
C ASN A 44 -25.22 -2.67 2.96
N HIS A 45 -25.69 -1.76 3.81
CA HIS A 45 -25.32 -0.33 3.76
C HIS A 45 -24.45 0.10 4.95
N THR A 46 -23.66 -0.82 5.54
CA THR A 46 -22.81 -0.42 6.67
C THR A 46 -21.63 0.40 6.19
N SER A 47 -21.15 1.29 7.05
CA SER A 47 -19.97 2.13 6.75
C SER A 47 -18.72 1.31 6.39
N GLU A 48 -18.53 0.13 6.98
CA GLU A 48 -17.44 -0.77 6.58
C GLU A 48 -17.55 -1.28 5.15
N GLU A 49 -18.75 -1.70 4.73
CA GLU A 49 -18.94 -2.23 3.38
C GLU A 49 -18.92 -1.11 2.33
N GLN A 50 -19.41 0.06 2.68
CA GLN A 50 -19.27 1.26 1.85
C GLN A 50 -17.79 1.62 1.64
N LEU A 51 -16.95 1.55 2.68
CA LEU A 51 -15.52 1.77 2.55
C LEU A 51 -14.82 0.66 1.75
N ALA A 52 -15.21 -0.60 1.94
CA ALA A 52 -14.70 -1.72 1.15
C ALA A 52 -15.05 -1.53 -0.34
N GLY A 53 -16.29 -1.12 -0.63
CA GLY A 53 -16.75 -0.78 -1.97
C GLY A 53 -15.94 0.34 -2.62
N TRP A 54 -15.58 1.39 -1.87
CA TRP A 54 -14.66 2.44 -2.34
C TRP A 54 -13.26 1.91 -2.68
N GLN A 55 -12.69 1.04 -1.84
CA GLN A 55 -11.38 0.45 -2.12
C GLN A 55 -11.42 -0.44 -3.36
N ASN A 56 -12.43 -1.30 -3.47
CA ASN A 56 -12.57 -2.22 -4.59
C ASN A 56 -12.72 -1.49 -5.93
N ILE A 57 -13.56 -0.46 -6.01
CA ILE A 57 -13.77 0.26 -7.27
C ILE A 57 -12.53 1.06 -7.68
N VAL A 58 -11.80 1.62 -6.71
CA VAL A 58 -10.55 2.32 -6.96
C VAL A 58 -9.49 1.34 -7.46
N ASP A 59 -9.35 0.19 -6.81
CA ASP A 59 -8.41 -0.85 -7.25
C ASP A 59 -8.73 -1.31 -8.67
N GLU A 60 -10.00 -1.60 -8.99
CA GLU A 60 -10.44 -1.99 -10.33
C GLU A 60 -10.13 -0.89 -11.37
N MET A 61 -10.44 0.37 -11.07
CA MET A 61 -10.14 1.49 -11.97
C MET A 61 -8.64 1.59 -12.29
N TYR A 62 -7.79 1.45 -11.26
CA TYR A 62 -6.34 1.53 -11.43
C TYR A 62 -5.78 0.28 -12.12
N GLU A 63 -6.34 -0.90 -11.90
CA GLU A 63 -5.99 -2.11 -12.64
C GLU A 63 -6.28 -1.95 -14.13
N ILE A 64 -7.48 -1.49 -14.47
CA ILE A 64 -7.88 -1.22 -15.87
C ILE A 64 -6.97 -0.15 -16.49
N TYR A 65 -6.73 0.95 -15.78
CA TYR A 65 -5.85 2.01 -16.25
C TYR A 65 -4.43 1.48 -16.50
N ASN A 66 -3.84 0.77 -15.53
CA ASN A 66 -2.48 0.23 -15.61
C ASN A 66 -2.34 -0.87 -16.67
N ALA A 67 -3.44 -1.55 -17.03
CA ALA A 67 -3.47 -2.50 -18.15
C ALA A 67 -3.51 -1.82 -19.54
N SER A 68 -3.95 -0.56 -19.60
CA SER A 68 -4.02 0.22 -20.86
C SER A 68 -2.62 0.57 -21.41
N PRO A 69 -2.49 0.89 -22.71
CA PRO A 69 -1.21 1.34 -23.28
C PRO A 69 -0.60 2.53 -22.53
N LEU A 70 -1.43 3.48 -22.10
CA LEU A 70 -0.97 4.65 -21.37
C LEU A 70 -0.50 4.30 -19.95
N GLY A 71 -1.26 3.48 -19.22
CA GLY A 71 -0.88 3.06 -17.87
C GLY A 71 0.33 2.12 -17.85
N LYS A 72 0.62 1.39 -18.94
CA LYS A 72 1.89 0.65 -19.07
C LYS A 72 3.10 1.57 -19.17
N LEU A 73 2.95 2.75 -19.80
CA LEU A 73 4.01 3.77 -19.88
C LEU A 73 4.12 4.57 -18.58
N HIS A 74 2.98 4.88 -17.96
CA HIS A 74 2.86 5.68 -16.76
C HIS A 74 2.00 4.97 -15.72
N PRO A 75 2.52 3.94 -15.04
CA PRO A 75 1.74 3.20 -14.07
C PRO A 75 1.48 4.06 -12.83
N GLU A 76 0.26 3.99 -12.32
CA GLU A 76 -0.20 4.76 -11.17
C GLU A 76 -0.55 3.84 -9.99
N ASP A 77 -0.41 4.36 -8.78
CA ASP A 77 -0.69 3.65 -7.53
C ASP A 77 -2.09 3.99 -7.03
N PRO A 78 -2.99 3.00 -6.79
CA PRO A 78 -4.34 3.23 -6.30
C PRO A 78 -4.37 3.99 -4.96
N ARG A 79 -3.33 3.85 -4.13
CA ARG A 79 -3.21 4.61 -2.86
C ARG A 79 -3.20 6.12 -3.11
N SER A 80 -2.74 6.57 -4.28
CA SER A 80 -2.71 7.98 -4.65
C SER A 80 -4.11 8.60 -4.73
N PHE A 81 -5.15 7.81 -5.00
CA PHE A 81 -6.54 8.25 -4.98
C PHE A 81 -6.93 8.80 -3.60
N PHE A 82 -6.79 7.98 -2.56
CA PHE A 82 -7.15 8.37 -1.20
C PHE A 82 -6.27 9.51 -0.67
N VAL A 83 -5.00 9.56 -1.07
CA VAL A 83 -4.09 10.67 -0.72
C VAL A 83 -4.52 11.99 -1.36
N LYS A 84 -5.09 11.96 -2.56
CA LYS A 84 -5.60 13.14 -3.29
C LYS A 84 -7.04 13.55 -2.91
N ALA A 85 -7.85 12.64 -2.37
CA ALA A 85 -9.22 12.94 -1.94
C ALA A 85 -9.24 14.00 -0.82
N THR A 86 -9.89 15.15 -1.01
CA THR A 86 -9.94 16.24 -0.02
C THR A 86 -10.87 15.92 1.13
N GLY A 87 -11.96 15.22 0.85
CA GLY A 87 -12.97 14.85 1.82
C GLY A 87 -14.09 14.03 1.18
N MET A 88 -15.14 13.82 1.96
CA MET A 88 -16.31 13.05 1.53
C MET A 88 -17.60 13.80 1.89
N MET A 89 -18.47 14.01 0.89
CA MET A 89 -19.81 14.54 1.09
C MET A 89 -20.75 13.38 1.43
N THR A 90 -21.43 13.50 2.55
CA THR A 90 -22.36 12.51 3.08
C THR A 90 -23.47 13.21 3.84
N ASP A 91 -24.57 12.50 4.10
CA ASP A 91 -25.63 13.01 4.96
C ASP A 91 -25.23 13.05 6.45
N ASP A 92 -26.12 13.63 7.26
CA ASP A 92 -25.95 13.74 8.71
C ASP A 92 -26.57 12.54 9.43
N SER A 93 -26.09 11.34 9.12
CA SER A 93 -26.44 10.11 9.84
C SER A 93 -25.24 9.53 10.57
N ALA A 94 -25.50 8.79 11.66
CA ALA A 94 -24.45 8.18 12.48
C ALA A 94 -23.59 7.17 11.69
N ASP A 95 -24.21 6.41 10.78
CA ASP A 95 -23.49 5.48 9.90
C ASP A 95 -22.56 6.24 8.94
N GLN A 96 -23.01 7.38 8.40
CA GLN A 96 -22.16 8.21 7.55
C GLN A 96 -21.06 8.94 8.32
N GLU A 97 -21.29 9.32 9.58
CA GLU A 97 -20.23 9.85 10.45
C GLU A 97 -19.12 8.80 10.66
N LYS A 98 -19.51 7.55 10.90
CA LYS A 98 -18.56 6.43 10.99
C LYS A 98 -17.82 6.19 9.68
N LEU A 99 -18.51 6.26 8.53
CA LEU A 99 -17.85 6.15 7.23
C LEU A 99 -16.81 7.26 7.03
N ARG A 100 -17.15 8.52 7.37
CA ARG A 100 -16.19 9.65 7.30
C ARG A 100 -14.95 9.38 8.15
N ALA A 101 -15.14 8.90 9.39
CA ALA A 101 -14.02 8.58 10.28
C ALA A 101 -13.13 7.46 9.71
N LEU A 102 -13.74 6.38 9.19
CA LEU A 102 -13.02 5.27 8.57
C LEU A 102 -12.26 5.71 7.32
N PHE A 103 -12.87 6.54 6.47
CA PHE A 103 -12.26 7.08 5.26
C PHE A 103 -11.05 7.98 5.59
N LEU A 104 -11.17 8.84 6.61
CA LEU A 104 -10.05 9.68 7.07
C LEU A 104 -8.90 8.83 7.63
N ALA A 105 -9.20 7.78 8.40
CA ALA A 105 -8.20 6.86 8.91
C ALA A 105 -7.46 6.14 7.77
N LEU A 106 -8.20 5.67 6.75
CA LEU A 106 -7.65 5.06 5.54
C LEU A 106 -6.72 6.05 4.81
N LYS A 107 -7.19 7.27 4.58
CA LYS A 107 -6.41 8.34 3.95
C LYS A 107 -5.10 8.60 4.69
N GLN A 108 -5.15 8.75 6.01
CA GLN A 108 -3.95 8.98 6.82
C GLN A 108 -2.96 7.81 6.75
N ARG A 109 -3.46 6.57 6.76
CA ARG A 109 -2.63 5.38 6.57
C ARG A 109 -1.93 5.41 5.21
N MET A 110 -2.68 5.62 4.13
CA MET A 110 -2.14 5.65 2.76
C MET A 110 -1.15 6.79 2.54
N ASP A 111 -1.39 7.98 3.10
CA ASP A 111 -0.46 9.10 3.03
C ASP A 111 0.87 8.77 3.72
N ARG A 112 0.82 8.16 4.91
CA ARG A 112 2.02 7.71 5.62
C ARG A 112 2.78 6.64 4.86
N GLU A 113 2.09 5.66 4.27
CA GLU A 113 2.70 4.61 3.46
C GLU A 113 3.39 5.18 2.22
N VAL A 114 2.71 6.04 1.46
CA VAL A 114 3.27 6.67 0.25
C VAL A 114 4.46 7.56 0.58
N ARG A 115 4.39 8.35 1.67
CA ARG A 115 5.54 9.15 2.13
C ARG A 115 6.69 8.28 2.63
N GLY A 116 6.36 7.18 3.32
CA GLY A 116 7.34 6.18 3.76
C GLY A 116 8.08 5.57 2.58
N ASP A 117 7.37 5.12 1.55
CA ASP A 117 7.95 4.57 0.33
C ASP A 117 8.88 5.58 -0.35
N ARG A 118 8.45 6.85 -0.46
CA ARG A 118 9.30 7.93 -1.00
C ARG A 118 10.55 8.16 -0.16
N ALA A 119 10.42 8.21 1.17
CA ALA A 119 11.55 8.39 2.06
C ALA A 119 12.56 7.23 1.93
N LEU A 120 12.08 5.98 1.85
CA LEU A 120 12.91 4.80 1.68
C LEU A 120 13.68 4.81 0.36
N LEU A 121 13.08 5.29 -0.73
CA LEU A 121 13.75 5.41 -2.03
C LEU A 121 14.93 6.41 -2.01
N HIS A 122 14.93 7.37 -1.08
CA HIS A 122 16.00 8.35 -0.92
C HIS A 122 17.08 7.94 0.10
N LEU A 123 16.91 6.82 0.81
CA LEU A 123 17.92 6.33 1.75
C LEU A 123 19.11 5.73 1.03
N THR A 124 20.30 5.95 1.59
CA THR A 124 21.49 5.18 1.19
C THR A 124 21.34 3.74 1.63
N THR A 125 21.97 2.80 0.90
CA THR A 125 21.91 1.37 1.22
C THR A 125 22.26 1.05 2.68
N PRO A 126 23.29 1.65 3.31
CA PRO A 126 23.58 1.41 4.73
C PRO A 126 22.41 1.83 5.64
N LYS A 127 21.88 3.05 5.46
CA LYS A 127 20.76 3.56 6.26
C LYS A 127 19.49 2.73 6.10
N LEU A 128 19.24 2.22 4.89
CA LEU A 128 18.12 1.33 4.62
C LEU A 128 18.27 0.00 5.36
N LEU A 129 19.48 -0.57 5.39
CA LEU A 129 19.76 -1.82 6.10
C LEU A 129 19.61 -1.63 7.62
N ASP A 130 20.10 -0.52 8.17
CA ASP A 130 19.94 -0.18 9.58
C ASP A 130 18.45 -0.08 9.95
N ALA A 131 17.66 0.65 9.14
CA ALA A 131 16.21 0.77 9.36
C ALA A 131 15.49 -0.60 9.31
N ILE A 132 15.87 -1.48 8.37
CA ILE A 132 15.31 -2.85 8.29
C ILE A 132 15.70 -3.66 9.53
N TYR A 133 16.95 -3.57 9.97
CA TYR A 133 17.45 -4.28 11.13
C TYR A 133 16.68 -3.87 12.39
N ASP A 134 16.54 -2.57 12.63
CA ASP A 134 15.83 -2.03 13.79
C ASP A 134 14.36 -2.45 13.80
N LEU A 135 13.66 -2.29 12.66
CA LEU A 135 12.26 -2.69 12.52
C LEU A 135 12.07 -4.20 12.72
N THR A 136 13.04 -5.01 12.28
CA THR A 136 12.99 -6.46 12.44
C THR A 136 13.22 -6.84 13.91
N GLY A 137 14.18 -6.20 14.58
CA GLY A 137 14.44 -6.37 16.02
C GLY A 137 13.19 -6.06 16.85
N GLN A 138 12.58 -4.89 16.66
CA GLN A 138 11.37 -4.48 17.37
C GLN A 138 10.20 -5.47 17.15
N LYS A 139 10.02 -5.96 15.92
CA LYS A 139 8.96 -6.95 15.62
C LYS A 139 9.21 -8.30 16.27
N ILE A 140 10.47 -8.71 16.42
CA ILE A 140 10.85 -9.95 17.11
C ILE A 140 10.62 -9.79 18.62
N GLU A 141 11.04 -8.66 19.19
CA GLU A 141 10.86 -8.35 20.61
C GLU A 141 9.38 -8.29 21.00
N ALA A 142 8.57 -7.57 20.22
CA ALA A 142 7.12 -7.48 20.42
C ALA A 142 6.42 -8.85 20.39
N ARG A 143 7.06 -9.88 19.81
CA ARG A 143 6.53 -11.26 19.73
C ARG A 143 7.17 -12.22 20.74
N GLY A 144 7.87 -11.70 21.75
CA GLY A 144 8.46 -12.49 22.83
C GLY A 144 9.91 -12.91 22.60
N GLY A 145 10.64 -12.14 21.78
CA GLY A 145 12.09 -12.25 21.64
C GLY A 145 12.57 -13.40 20.74
N TRP A 146 13.89 -13.43 20.52
CA TRP A 146 14.56 -14.34 19.59
C TRP A 146 14.35 -15.83 19.92
N GLN A 147 14.19 -16.17 21.21
CA GLN A 147 14.06 -17.56 21.66
C GLN A 147 12.72 -18.23 21.27
N ARG A 148 11.65 -17.48 21.00
CA ARG A 148 10.40 -18.02 20.43
C ARG A 148 10.35 -17.96 18.91
N GLY A 149 11.12 -17.07 18.27
CA GLY A 149 11.16 -16.91 16.81
C GLY A 149 11.74 -18.10 16.06
N THR A 150 12.61 -18.91 16.69
CA THR A 150 13.25 -20.10 16.10
C THR A 150 12.30 -21.29 15.94
N ARG A 151 11.12 -21.28 16.57
CA ARG A 151 10.10 -22.34 16.42
C ARG A 151 9.28 -22.22 15.12
N TYR A 152 9.53 -21.20 14.30
CA TYR A 152 8.75 -20.91 13.08
C TYR A 152 9.32 -21.50 11.77
N ARG A 153 10.15 -22.56 11.82
CA ARG A 153 10.55 -23.30 10.59
C ARG A 153 9.48 -24.29 10.10
N ARG A 154 8.35 -24.44 10.79
CA ARG A 154 7.36 -25.49 10.49
C ARG A 154 5.91 -25.07 10.72
N LEU A 155 5.48 -23.93 10.18
CA LEU A 155 4.05 -23.64 9.98
C LEU A 155 3.87 -22.91 8.63
N ARG A 156 3.41 -23.66 7.62
CA ARG A 156 2.84 -23.13 6.39
C ARG A 156 1.66 -22.23 6.78
N GLY A 157 1.75 -20.94 6.46
CA GLY A 157 0.70 -19.95 6.75
C GLY A 157 1.20 -18.51 6.74
N THR A 158 2.50 -18.28 6.90
CA THR A 158 3.11 -16.94 6.81
C THR A 158 4.51 -17.03 6.21
N VAL A 159 4.56 -17.48 4.95
CA VAL A 159 5.79 -17.48 4.14
C VAL A 159 6.04 -16.09 3.51
N SER A 160 5.42 -15.03 4.03
CA SER A 160 5.42 -13.69 3.43
C SER A 160 6.41 -12.70 4.05
N THR A 161 7.41 -13.12 4.81
CA THR A 161 8.43 -12.18 5.35
C THR A 161 9.84 -12.52 4.93
N VAL A 162 10.25 -13.80 4.96
CA VAL A 162 11.60 -14.19 4.49
C VAL A 162 11.63 -14.43 2.98
N LEU A 163 10.57 -15.04 2.43
CA LEU A 163 10.37 -15.12 0.98
C LEU A 163 9.95 -13.76 0.39
N PHE A 164 9.31 -12.89 1.19
CA PHE A 164 9.13 -11.49 0.83
C PHE A 164 10.45 -10.73 0.89
N MET A 165 11.35 -10.93 1.85
CA MET A 165 12.70 -10.31 1.76
C MET A 165 13.48 -10.82 0.54
N ARG A 166 13.39 -12.11 0.20
CA ARG A 166 14.06 -12.66 -1.00
C ARG A 166 13.43 -12.20 -2.31
N SER A 167 12.10 -12.09 -2.37
CA SER A 167 11.34 -11.60 -3.53
C SER A 167 11.34 -10.08 -3.63
N PHE A 168 11.38 -9.34 -2.53
CA PHE A 168 11.50 -7.88 -2.47
C PHE A 168 12.91 -7.51 -2.87
N VAL A 169 13.96 -8.08 -2.27
CA VAL A 169 15.35 -7.84 -2.73
C VAL A 169 15.55 -8.28 -4.19
N ASN A 170 15.00 -9.43 -4.63
CA ASN A 170 15.08 -9.82 -6.05
C ASN A 170 14.20 -8.95 -6.97
N ALA A 171 13.06 -8.42 -6.51
CA ALA A 171 12.19 -7.54 -7.28
C ALA A 171 12.78 -6.14 -7.37
N THR A 172 13.36 -5.59 -6.30
CA THR A 172 14.09 -4.31 -6.34
C THR A 172 15.32 -4.43 -7.24
N VAL A 173 16.04 -5.56 -7.21
CA VAL A 173 17.16 -5.84 -8.12
C VAL A 173 16.69 -6.05 -9.58
N LYS A 174 15.54 -6.70 -9.81
CA LYS A 174 14.96 -6.87 -11.17
C LYS A 174 14.39 -5.55 -11.73
N ARG A 175 13.65 -4.76 -10.93
CA ARG A 175 13.10 -3.45 -11.34
C ARG A 175 14.21 -2.43 -11.61
N CYS A 176 15.30 -2.42 -10.82
CA CYS A 176 16.49 -1.63 -11.14
C CYS A 176 17.25 -2.13 -12.38
N SER A 177 17.09 -3.40 -12.78
CA SER A 177 17.75 -3.95 -13.98
C SER A 177 16.99 -3.74 -15.30
N ILE A 178 15.71 -3.31 -15.24
CA ILE A 178 14.88 -3.13 -16.45
C ILE A 178 15.13 -1.74 -17.10
N ASN A 179 15.72 -0.78 -16.39
CA ASN A 179 15.86 0.61 -16.88
C ASN A 179 17.29 1.19 -16.94
N TYR A 180 18.35 0.37 -16.86
CA TYR A 180 19.72 0.88 -17.05
C TYR A 180 20.58 -0.07 -17.89
N PRO A 181 21.17 0.38 -19.02
CA PRO A 181 22.15 -0.41 -19.74
C PRO A 181 23.46 -0.51 -18.94
N ARG A 182 23.95 -1.75 -18.81
CA ARG A 182 25.34 -2.13 -18.46
C ARG A 182 25.92 -1.55 -17.16
N TRP A 183 25.61 -2.14 -16.00
CA TRP A 183 26.55 -2.09 -14.85
C TRP A 183 26.62 -3.42 -14.08
N ASN A 184 27.86 -3.89 -13.90
CA ASN A 184 28.30 -5.19 -13.38
C ASN A 184 28.07 -5.37 -11.86
N LYS A 185 26.88 -5.02 -11.32
CA LYS A 185 26.59 -4.99 -9.87
C LYS A 185 26.01 -6.28 -9.27
N ARG A 186 25.66 -7.30 -10.06
CA ARG A 186 25.09 -8.57 -9.54
C ARG A 186 26.05 -9.30 -8.59
N ARG A 187 27.36 -9.23 -8.81
CA ARG A 187 28.35 -9.88 -7.92
C ARG A 187 28.47 -9.17 -6.57
N GLN A 188 28.52 -7.83 -6.57
CA GLN A 188 28.65 -7.03 -5.34
C GLN A 188 27.43 -7.11 -4.41
N ILE A 189 26.21 -7.15 -4.97
CA ILE A 189 25.00 -7.27 -4.15
C ILE A 189 24.91 -8.69 -3.56
N SER A 190 25.26 -9.73 -4.33
CA SER A 190 25.29 -11.11 -3.81
C SER A 190 26.31 -11.30 -2.68
N SER A 191 27.49 -10.67 -2.80
CA SER A 191 28.53 -10.75 -1.77
C SER A 191 28.16 -9.96 -0.51
N LEU A 192 27.44 -8.85 -0.65
CA LEU A 192 26.96 -8.05 0.50
C LEU A 192 25.81 -8.74 1.24
N VAL A 193 24.91 -9.42 0.52
CA VAL A 193 23.85 -10.25 1.13
C VAL A 193 24.46 -11.46 1.83
N ALA A 194 25.48 -12.09 1.24
CA ALA A 194 26.24 -13.16 1.90
C ALA A 194 26.96 -12.67 3.15
N ALA A 195 27.56 -11.47 3.11
CA ALA A 195 28.23 -10.86 4.27
C ALA A 195 27.25 -10.46 5.38
N ALA A 196 26.04 -9.99 5.05
CA ALA A 196 24.99 -9.70 6.02
C ALA A 196 24.45 -10.99 6.67
N ALA A 197 24.27 -12.05 5.88
CA ALA A 197 23.90 -13.38 6.38
C ALA A 197 25.00 -13.97 7.28
N GLN A 198 26.27 -13.83 6.92
CA GLN A 198 27.42 -14.24 7.76
C GLN A 198 27.55 -13.42 9.04
N ARG A 199 27.23 -12.12 9.02
CA ARG A 199 27.19 -11.30 10.24
C ARG A 199 26.05 -11.73 11.18
N LEU A 200 24.90 -12.10 10.62
CA LEU A 200 23.79 -12.71 11.37
C LEU A 200 24.16 -14.08 11.96
N GLU A 201 24.87 -14.94 11.22
CA GLU A 201 25.36 -16.24 11.73
C GLU A 201 26.48 -16.09 12.78
N CYS A 202 27.36 -15.10 12.62
CA CYS A 202 28.39 -14.78 13.62
C CYS A 202 27.80 -14.23 14.93
N ALA A 203 26.73 -13.43 14.84
CA ALA A 203 25.98 -12.97 16.01
C ALA A 203 25.26 -14.13 16.73
N GLN A 204 24.79 -15.14 15.99
CA GLN A 204 24.18 -16.36 16.55
C GLN A 204 25.15 -17.29 17.30
N ARG A 205 26.47 -17.21 17.04
CA ARG A 205 27.49 -18.08 17.69
C ARG A 205 28.16 -17.46 18.93
N ARG A 206 27.85 -16.21 19.27
CA ARG A 206 28.38 -15.50 20.45
C ARG A 206 27.38 -15.41 21.61
N CYS A 207 26.28 -16.15 21.54
CA CYS A 207 25.32 -16.35 22.62
C CYS A 207 25.26 -17.82 23.02
#